data_AF-A0A3D2X5E5-F1
#
_entry.id   AF-A0A3D2X5E5-F1
#
_cell.length_a   1.000
_cell.length_b   1.000
_cell.length_c   1.000
_cell.angle_alpha   90.00
_cell.angle_beta   90.00
_cell.angle_gamma   90.00
#
_symmetry.space_group_name_H-M   'P 1'
#
loop_
_entity.id
_entity.type
_entity.pdbx_description
1 polymer ?
#
loop_
_entity_poly.entity_id
_entity_poly.type
_entity_poly.pdbx_seq_one_letter_code
_entity_poly.pdbx_strand_id
1 'polypeptide(L)'
;MNEELQNRDMDLRELFVAQKYEAIIEILNSMEDEDVYEITTTNWSVVKKYNEMERVDLLRQHITFVAYTSLLVEYAGQRTLLPEDDFKEKYNLFEVIFAKLQLE
;
A
#
# COMPACT_ATOMS: atom_id res chain seq x y z
N MET A 1 9.62 -5.76 -9.68
CA MET A 1 10.37 -5.01 -8.67
C MET A 1 11.79 -5.56 -8.60
N ASN A 2 12.79 -4.74 -8.87
CA ASN A 2 14.21 -5.10 -8.74
C ASN A 2 14.63 -5.14 -7.25
N GLU A 3 15.85 -5.62 -6.97
CA GLU A 3 16.35 -5.79 -5.60
C GLU A 3 16.49 -4.46 -4.84
N GLU A 4 16.92 -3.39 -5.52
CA GLU A 4 17.03 -2.06 -4.91
C GLU A 4 15.67 -1.54 -4.45
N LEU A 5 14.65 -1.69 -5.31
CA LEU A 5 13.30 -1.24 -5.02
C LEU A 5 12.61 -2.11 -3.95
N GLN A 6 12.95 -3.40 -3.88
CA GLN A 6 12.55 -4.28 -2.78
C GLN A 6 13.12 -3.83 -1.43
N ASN A 7 14.40 -3.44 -1.41
CA ASN A 7 15.03 -2.92 -0.20
C ASN A 7 14.39 -1.60 0.23
N ARG A 8 14.12 -0.69 -0.71
CA ARG A 8 13.40 0.56 -0.41
C ARG A 8 12.00 0.32 0.15
N ASP A 9 11.23 -0.62 -0.43
CA ASP A 9 9.91 -0.98 0.10
C ASP A 9 9.99 -1.61 1.51
N MET A 10 11.05 -2.37 1.79
CA MET A 10 11.30 -2.87 3.15
C MET A 10 11.58 -1.72 4.13
N ASP A 11 12.47 -0.80 3.79
CA ASP A 11 12.81 0.36 4.63
C ASP A 11 11.57 1.23 4.92
N LEU A 12 10.76 1.49 3.89
CA LEU A 12 9.50 2.24 4.03
C LEU A 12 8.52 1.54 4.99
N ARG A 13 8.42 0.21 4.93
CA ARG A 13 7.60 -0.57 5.86
C ARG A 13 8.13 -0.50 7.28
N GLU A 14 9.43 -0.58 7.48
CA GLU A 14 10.04 -0.44 8.81
C GLU A 14 9.77 0.94 9.42
N LEU A 15 9.88 2.00 8.61
CA LEU A 15 9.51 3.36 9.02
C LEU A 15 8.02 3.48 9.36
N PHE A 16 7.15 2.81 8.60
CA PHE A 16 5.72 2.77 8.88
C PHE A 16 5.40 2.11 10.22
N VAL A 17 6.02 0.95 10.49
CA VAL A 17 5.91 0.26 11.79
C VAL A 17 6.42 1.14 12.93
N ALA A 18 7.50 1.90 12.70
CA ALA A 18 8.06 2.85 13.64
C ALA A 18 7.30 4.19 13.72
N GLN A 19 6.20 4.35 12.98
CA GLN A 19 5.36 5.55 12.93
C GLN A 19 6.12 6.83 12.50
N LYS A 20 7.17 6.68 11.70
CA LYS A 20 8.00 7.79 11.19
C LYS A 20 7.45 8.33 9.87
N TYR A 21 6.22 8.81 9.89
CA TYR A 21 5.50 9.21 8.66
C TYR A 21 6.17 10.34 7.88
N GLU A 22 6.75 11.33 8.56
CA GLU A 22 7.49 12.41 7.90
C GLU A 22 8.65 11.87 7.06
N ALA A 23 9.44 10.93 7.61
CA ALA A 23 10.55 10.30 6.90
C ALA A 23 10.09 9.46 5.70
N ILE A 24 8.93 8.80 5.80
CA ILE A 24 8.32 8.08 4.67
C ILE A 24 8.04 9.05 3.52
N ILE A 25 7.38 10.17 3.82
CA ILE A 25 7.04 11.18 2.81
C ILE A 25 8.29 11.81 2.19
N GLU A 26 9.32 12.09 2.99
CA GLU A 26 10.62 12.58 2.48
C GLU A 26 11.25 11.59 1.48
N ILE A 27 11.30 10.30 1.82
CA ILE A 27 11.84 9.27 0.94
C ILE A 27 10.99 9.18 -0.34
N LEU A 28 9.68 9.07 -0.22
CA LEU A 28 8.79 8.96 -1.37
C LEU A 28 8.84 10.19 -2.29
N ASN A 29 9.11 11.39 -1.76
CA ASN A 29 9.32 12.60 -2.57
C ASN A 29 10.65 12.58 -3.35
N SER A 30 11.65 11.87 -2.83
CA SER A 30 12.96 11.70 -3.48
C SER A 30 13.00 10.57 -4.50
N MET A 31 11.98 9.72 -4.53
CA MET A 31 11.87 8.60 -5.46
C MET A 31 11.28 9.04 -6.80
N GLU A 32 11.75 8.38 -7.87
CA GLU A 32 11.18 8.50 -9.21
C GLU A 32 9.72 8.03 -9.21
N ASP A 33 8.90 8.66 -10.04
CA ASP A 33 7.46 8.37 -10.10
C ASP A 33 7.18 6.91 -10.48
N GLU A 34 7.98 6.33 -11.38
CA GLU A 34 7.86 4.93 -11.80
C GLU A 34 8.12 3.97 -10.62
N ASP A 35 9.10 4.27 -9.78
CA ASP A 35 9.43 3.47 -8.59
C ASP A 35 8.30 3.50 -7.56
N VAL A 36 7.75 4.70 -7.29
CA VAL A 36 6.62 4.86 -6.36
C VAL A 36 5.39 4.13 -6.89
N TYR A 37 5.12 4.24 -8.19
CA TYR A 37 4.03 3.53 -8.84
C TYR A 37 4.20 2.01 -8.75
N GLU A 38 5.41 1.49 -9.01
CA GLU A 38 5.71 0.07 -8.97
C GLU A 38 5.56 -0.50 -7.54
N ILE A 39 6.10 0.15 -6.52
CA ILE A 39 5.92 -0.27 -5.12
C ILE A 39 4.43 -0.29 -4.76
N THR A 40 3.72 0.81 -5.07
CA THR A 40 2.29 0.96 -4.75
C THR A 40 1.48 -0.16 -5.38
N THR A 41 1.65 -0.39 -6.68
CA THR A 41 0.89 -1.40 -7.43
C THR A 41 1.26 -2.82 -7.01
N THR A 42 2.54 -3.08 -6.74
CA THR A 42 3.02 -4.39 -6.28
C THR A 42 2.40 -4.75 -4.94
N ASN A 43 2.48 -3.85 -3.95
CA ASN A 43 1.92 -4.09 -2.62
C ASN A 43 0.40 -4.22 -2.66
N TRP A 44 -0.27 -3.35 -3.41
CA TRP A 44 -1.71 -3.42 -3.59
C TRP A 44 -2.16 -4.75 -4.22
N SER A 45 -1.41 -5.28 -5.19
CA SER A 45 -1.71 -6.57 -5.83
C SER A 45 -1.69 -7.73 -4.83
N VAL A 46 -0.79 -7.68 -3.84
CA VAL A 46 -0.73 -8.68 -2.76
C VAL A 46 -1.98 -8.59 -1.88
N VAL A 47 -2.37 -7.37 -1.47
CA VAL A 47 -3.58 -7.16 -0.67
C VAL A 47 -4.84 -7.61 -1.43
N LYS A 48 -4.96 -7.25 -2.72
CA LYS A 48 -6.07 -7.67 -3.59
C LYS A 48 -6.19 -9.17 -3.65
N LYS A 49 -5.09 -9.88 -3.87
CA LYS A 49 -5.06 -11.35 -3.93
C LYS A 49 -5.58 -11.99 -2.63
N TYR A 50 -5.16 -11.51 -1.47
CA TYR A 50 -5.67 -12.04 -0.19
C TYR A 50 -7.16 -11.79 0.00
N ASN A 51 -7.65 -10.61 -0.42
CA ASN A 51 -9.08 -10.29 -0.38
C ASN A 51 -9.91 -11.17 -1.33
N GLU A 52 -9.43 -11.42 -2.55
CA GLU A 52 -10.07 -12.29 -3.55
C GLU A 52 -10.10 -13.77 -3.12
N MET A 53 -9.10 -14.21 -2.35
CA MET A 53 -9.06 -15.55 -1.77
C MET A 53 -9.93 -15.68 -0.50
N GLU A 54 -10.66 -14.63 -0.12
CA GLU A 54 -11.46 -14.56 1.12
C GLU A 54 -10.66 -14.89 2.38
N ARG A 55 -9.35 -14.61 2.37
CA ARG A 55 -8.44 -14.85 3.50
C ARG A 55 -8.43 -13.66 4.46
N VAL A 56 -9.60 -13.37 5.03
CA VAL A 56 -9.79 -12.26 5.99
C VAL A 56 -8.90 -12.45 7.23
N ASP A 57 -8.66 -13.70 7.63
CA ASP A 57 -7.71 -14.10 8.68
C ASP A 57 -6.30 -13.55 8.43
N LEU A 58 -5.79 -13.73 7.22
CA LEU A 58 -4.45 -13.28 6.84
C LEU A 58 -4.39 -11.76 6.71
N LEU A 59 -5.42 -11.13 6.15
CA LEU A 59 -5.51 -9.67 6.08
C LEU A 59 -5.49 -9.05 7.49
N ARG A 60 -6.20 -9.66 8.45
CA ARG A 60 -6.21 -9.24 9.86
C ARG A 60 -4.85 -9.45 10.51
N GLN A 61 -4.23 -10.61 10.31
CA GLN A 61 -2.90 -10.90 10.86
C GLN A 61 -1.83 -9.94 10.34
N HIS A 62 -1.97 -9.49 9.08
CA HIS A 62 -1.04 -8.57 8.43
C HIS A 62 -1.61 -7.15 8.29
N ILE A 63 -2.44 -6.70 9.24
CA ILE A 63 -3.14 -5.40 9.14
C ILE A 63 -2.19 -4.22 8.96
N THR A 64 -0.99 -4.27 9.55
CA THR A 64 0.04 -3.22 9.37
C THR A 64 0.50 -3.12 7.92
N PHE A 65 0.63 -4.25 7.22
CA PHE A 65 0.97 -4.24 5.79
C PHE A 65 -0.19 -3.70 4.94
N VAL A 66 -1.43 -4.04 5.28
CA VAL A 66 -2.62 -3.49 4.61
C VAL A 66 -2.68 -1.96 4.78
N ALA A 67 -2.49 -1.47 6.01
CA ALA A 67 -2.47 -0.03 6.31
C ALA A 67 -1.30 0.72 5.66
N TYR A 68 -0.13 0.11 5.59
CA TYR A 68 1.00 0.65 4.83
C TYR A 68 0.67 0.77 3.34
N THR A 69 0.06 -0.27 2.78
CA THR A 69 -0.33 -0.28 1.36
C THR A 69 -1.40 0.76 1.07
N SER A 70 -2.35 1.00 1.97
CA SER A 70 -3.34 2.07 1.80
C SER A 70 -2.69 3.45 1.80
N LEU A 71 -1.68 3.68 2.66
CA LEU A 71 -0.90 4.91 2.65
C LEU A 71 -0.21 5.13 1.29
N LEU A 72 0.42 4.10 0.73
CA LEU A 72 1.06 4.19 -0.59
C LEU A 72 0.06 4.54 -1.69
N VAL A 73 -1.12 3.91 -1.69
CA VAL A 73 -2.18 4.18 -2.67
C VAL A 73 -2.68 5.62 -2.56
N GLU A 74 -2.92 6.11 -1.34
CA GLU A 74 -3.34 7.50 -1.12
C GLU A 74 -2.25 8.49 -1.56
N TYR A 75 -1.00 8.24 -1.21
CA TYR A 75 0.14 9.07 -1.62
C TYR A 75 0.30 9.12 -3.15
N ALA A 76 0.27 7.96 -3.82
CA ALA A 76 0.37 7.89 -5.27
C ALA A 76 -0.81 8.59 -5.96
N GLY A 77 -2.02 8.49 -5.39
CA GLY A 77 -3.20 9.24 -5.85
C GLY A 77 -3.01 10.75 -5.72
N GLN A 78 -2.52 11.24 -4.57
CA GLN A 78 -2.24 12.67 -4.33
C GLN A 78 -1.16 13.22 -5.28
N ARG A 79 -0.17 12.40 -5.66
CA ARG A 79 0.85 12.73 -6.66
C ARG A 79 0.38 12.54 -8.11
N THR A 80 -0.88 12.18 -8.35
CA THR A 80 -1.44 11.91 -9.69
C THR A 80 -0.70 10.82 -10.48
N LEU A 81 -0.07 9.88 -9.77
CA LEU A 81 0.64 8.73 -10.37
C LEU A 81 -0.33 7.62 -10.79
N LEU A 82 -1.55 7.64 -10.24
CA LEU A 82 -2.63 6.74 -10.56
C LEU A 82 -3.70 7.53 -11.34
N PRO A 83 -4.16 7.05 -12.50
CA PRO A 83 -5.37 7.57 -13.14
C PRO A 83 -6.56 7.51 -12.17
N GLU A 84 -7.51 8.43 -12.28
CA GLU A 84 -8.63 8.56 -11.32
C GLU A 84 -9.39 7.24 -11.12
N ASP A 85 -9.71 6.53 -12.20
CA ASP A 85 -10.40 5.24 -12.15
C ASP A 85 -9.56 4.16 -11.44
N ASP A 86 -8.24 4.14 -11.67
CA ASP A 86 -7.35 3.18 -11.01
C ASP A 86 -7.20 3.52 -9.53
N PHE A 87 -7.01 4.80 -9.18
CA PHE A 87 -6.98 5.24 -7.78
C PHE A 87 -8.26 4.82 -7.04
N LYS A 88 -9.43 5.03 -7.67
CA LYS A 88 -10.72 4.67 -7.09
C LYS A 88 -10.87 3.16 -6.91
N GLU A 89 -10.48 2.34 -7.89
CA GLU A 89 -10.45 0.88 -7.73
C GLU A 89 -9.56 0.50 -6.55
N LYS A 90 -8.33 1.03 -6.52
CA LYS A 90 -7.34 0.66 -5.51
C LYS A 90 -7.79 1.07 -4.11
N TYR A 91 -8.35 2.25 -3.96
CA TYR A 91 -8.82 2.79 -2.69
C TYR A 91 -10.05 2.01 -2.16
N ASN A 92 -11.03 1.74 -3.02
CA ASN A 92 -12.25 1.00 -2.64
C ASN A 92 -11.96 -0.40 -2.06
N LEU A 93 -10.86 -1.04 -2.47
CA LEU A 93 -10.44 -2.31 -1.89
C LEU A 93 -10.27 -2.22 -0.37
N PHE A 94 -9.72 -1.12 0.15
CA PHE A 94 -9.51 -0.96 1.59
C PHE A 94 -10.81 -0.73 2.34
N GLU A 95 -11.79 -0.05 1.73
CA GLU A 95 -13.14 0.07 2.30
C GLU A 95 -13.81 -1.31 2.42
N VAL A 96 -13.69 -2.14 1.37
CA VAL A 96 -14.20 -3.52 1.37
C VAL A 96 -13.53 -4.35 2.47
N ILE A 97 -12.20 -4.27 2.60
CA ILE A 97 -11.45 -5.00 3.63
C ILE A 97 -11.86 -4.53 5.02
N PHE A 98 -11.98 -3.21 5.24
CA PHE A 98 -12.41 -2.66 6.52
C PHE A 98 -13.79 -3.15 6.92
N ALA A 99 -14.75 -3.16 5.98
CA ALA A 99 -16.08 -3.71 6.23
C ALA A 99 -16.05 -5.20 6.61
N LYS A 100 -15.26 -6.01 5.90
CA LYS A 100 -15.08 -7.44 6.23
C LYS A 100 -14.50 -7.65 7.63
N LEU A 101 -13.51 -6.83 8.03
CA LEU A 101 -12.88 -6.91 9.34
C LEU A 101 -13.81 -6.53 10.51
N GLN A 102 -14.87 -5.76 10.27
CA GLN A 102 -15.84 -5.36 11.30
C GLN A 102 -16.92 -6.42 11.58
N LEU A 103 -17.20 -7.31 10.63
CA LEU A 103 -18.28 -8.30 10.71
C LEU A 103 -17.88 -9.60 11.44
N GLU A 104 -16.60 -9.74 11.78
CA GLU A 104 -15.97 -10.94 12.35
C GLU A 104 -15.24 -10.66 13.67
#